data_AF-A0A132GXZ3-F1
#
_entry.id   AF-A0A132GXZ3-F1
#
_cell.length_a   1.000
_cell.length_b   1.000
_cell.length_c   1.000
_cell.angle_alpha   90.00
_cell.angle_beta   90.00
_cell.angle_gamma   90.00
#
_symmetry.space_group_name_H-M   'P 1'
#
loop_
_entity.id
_entity.type
_entity.pdbx_description
1 polymer ?
#
loop_
_entity_poly.entity_id
_entity_poly.type
_entity_poly.pdbx_seq_one_letter_code
_entity_poly.pdbx_strand_id
1 'polypeptide(L)'
;MPQYPDIFYANPFVEPTQAVDTLRVVDSIACDSVVPNFIAPGFRGTMTPVLRVSYEILQGWNLALLGLMLLLIVLNKQLYPRQFRQMLSVPGGVSHTNQLLREWNPVRSFLCVSFTVGYILLMALFVQKSCVVLSHDVARYNGWNVFMTLCAFVAGWVLLRYLTLHFVNWLFDTRDTVDRQMTVQFSVSVFTLMLMVPIVLLLIYNPTRYFIWIGLAVLALAAFVRLVLGIIETRVSTKISAFYIFLYLCALEIAPVATLVTAGLRYFTHGSVF
;
A
#
# COMPACT_ATOMS: atom_id res chain seq x y z
N MET A 1 -17.19 54.22 -45.37
CA MET A 1 -18.25 53.34 -44.83
C MET A 1 -17.97 51.93 -45.34
N PRO A 2 -17.87 50.92 -44.45
CA PRO A 2 -17.42 49.58 -44.79
C PRO A 2 -18.58 48.74 -45.35
N GLN A 3 -18.31 47.91 -46.36
CA GLN A 3 -19.21 46.86 -46.82
C GLN A 3 -18.72 45.51 -46.28
N TYR A 4 -19.67 44.81 -45.68
CA TYR A 4 -19.61 43.50 -45.02
C TYR A 4 -19.27 42.37 -46.03
N PRO A 5 -18.61 41.26 -45.63
CA PRO A 5 -18.45 40.10 -46.50
C PRO A 5 -19.66 39.17 -46.41
N ASP A 6 -20.10 38.70 -47.57
CA ASP A 6 -21.20 37.77 -47.76
C ASP A 6 -20.91 36.37 -47.19
N ILE A 7 -21.98 35.82 -46.63
CA ILE A 7 -22.12 34.53 -45.96
C ILE A 7 -22.18 33.44 -47.04
N PHE A 8 -21.19 32.54 -47.07
CA PHE A 8 -21.17 31.42 -48.01
C PHE A 8 -22.06 30.27 -47.49
N TYR A 9 -23.10 29.94 -48.26
CA TYR A 9 -24.04 28.85 -48.01
C TYR A 9 -23.34 27.49 -48.10
N ALA A 10 -23.48 26.65 -47.06
CA ALA A 10 -23.13 25.24 -47.11
C ALA A 10 -24.28 24.43 -47.74
N ASN A 11 -24.02 23.82 -48.90
CA ASN A 11 -24.89 22.82 -49.52
C ASN A 11 -24.45 21.41 -49.05
N PRO A 12 -25.33 20.55 -48.52
CA PRO A 12 -24.91 19.29 -47.91
C PRO A 12 -25.08 18.12 -48.90
N PHE A 13 -24.18 17.97 -49.87
CA PHE A 13 -24.07 16.73 -50.66
C PHE A 13 -22.69 16.65 -51.34
N VAL A 14 -21.69 16.13 -50.63
CA VAL A 14 -20.41 15.68 -51.21
C VAL A 14 -19.95 14.40 -50.49
N GLU A 15 -19.58 13.40 -51.29
CA GLU A 15 -19.12 12.04 -50.99
C GLU A 15 -17.82 11.93 -50.13
N PRO A 16 -17.53 10.76 -49.53
CA PRO A 16 -16.71 10.62 -48.31
C PRO A 16 -15.19 10.49 -48.55
N THR A 17 -14.64 11.07 -49.61
CA THR A 17 -13.21 10.89 -49.98
C THR A 17 -12.31 12.09 -49.67
N GLN A 18 -12.85 13.26 -49.28
CA GLN A 18 -12.05 14.45 -48.93
C GLN A 18 -11.87 14.70 -47.41
N ALA A 19 -12.50 13.91 -46.54
CA ALA A 19 -12.32 14.02 -45.09
C ALA A 19 -10.98 13.47 -44.57
N VAL A 20 -10.27 12.69 -45.40
CA VAL A 20 -8.97 12.09 -45.04
C VAL A 20 -7.82 13.08 -45.18
N ASP A 21 -7.93 14.05 -46.08
CA ASP A 21 -6.85 15.02 -46.34
C ASP A 21 -6.83 16.17 -45.32
N THR A 22 -7.97 16.54 -44.74
CA THR A 22 -8.03 17.57 -43.69
C THR A 22 -7.48 17.08 -42.35
N LEU A 23 -7.60 15.78 -42.03
CA LEU A 23 -6.99 15.21 -40.83
C LEU A 23 -5.45 15.15 -40.90
N ARG A 24 -4.88 14.90 -42.09
CA ARG A 24 -3.42 14.94 -42.29
C ARG A 24 -2.84 16.36 -42.19
N VAL A 25 -3.59 17.37 -42.61
CA VAL A 25 -3.14 18.78 -42.51
C VAL A 25 -3.18 19.27 -41.05
N VAL A 26 -4.17 18.85 -40.25
CA VAL A 26 -4.23 19.20 -38.82
C VAL A 26 -3.09 18.56 -38.02
N ASP A 27 -2.72 17.31 -38.33
CA ASP A 27 -1.56 16.66 -37.71
C ASP A 27 -0.23 17.36 -38.07
N SER A 28 -0.11 17.91 -39.28
CA SER A 28 1.09 18.65 -39.70
C SER A 28 1.22 20.03 -39.02
N ILE A 29 0.11 20.63 -38.57
CA ILE A 29 0.11 21.95 -37.91
C ILE A 29 0.29 21.81 -36.39
N ALA A 30 -0.10 20.68 -35.78
CA ALA A 30 0.08 20.45 -34.36
C ALA A 30 1.53 20.14 -33.95
N CYS A 31 2.37 19.66 -34.88
CA CYS A 31 3.79 19.36 -34.61
C CYS A 31 4.73 20.57 -34.72
N ASP A 32 4.31 21.69 -35.32
CA ASP A 32 5.20 22.84 -35.61
C ASP A 32 5.09 24.01 -34.61
N SER A 33 4.32 23.89 -33.52
CA SER A 33 4.10 24.99 -32.56
C SER A 33 4.54 24.72 -31.12
N VAL A 34 5.56 23.88 -30.91
CA VAL A 34 6.42 23.99 -29.72
C VAL A 34 7.78 24.49 -30.16
N VAL A 35 7.87 25.80 -30.36
CA VAL A 35 9.10 26.53 -30.67
C VAL A 35 10.12 26.27 -29.55
N PRO A 36 11.23 25.55 -29.81
CA PRO A 36 12.26 25.33 -28.79
C PRO A 36 13.27 26.48 -28.87
N ASN A 37 12.84 27.72 -28.66
CA ASN A 37 13.75 28.87 -28.64
C ASN A 37 14.42 29.14 -27.29
N PHE A 38 14.29 28.22 -26.32
CA PHE A 38 14.88 28.35 -24.98
C PHE A 38 16.01 27.36 -24.67
N ILE A 39 16.46 26.54 -25.64
CA ILE A 39 17.49 25.53 -25.40
C ILE A 39 18.76 25.89 -26.19
N ALA A 40 19.84 26.16 -25.46
CA ALA A 40 21.18 26.38 -26.00
C ALA A 40 21.58 25.25 -26.97
N PRO A 41 22.35 25.53 -28.04
CA PRO A 41 22.61 24.61 -29.16
C PRO A 41 23.53 23.41 -28.84
N GLY A 42 23.66 23.01 -27.57
CA GLY A 42 24.56 21.94 -27.12
C GLY A 42 23.87 20.72 -26.50
N PHE A 43 22.54 20.73 -26.27
CA PHE A 43 21.85 19.67 -25.54
C PHE A 43 20.77 18.99 -26.38
N ARG A 44 21.17 18.27 -27.44
CA ARG A 44 20.32 17.24 -28.08
C ARG A 44 20.27 15.99 -27.19
N GLY A 45 19.68 16.13 -26.01
CA GLY A 45 19.20 14.99 -25.24
C GLY A 45 17.79 14.66 -25.71
N THR A 46 17.54 13.43 -26.14
CA THR A 46 16.21 12.88 -26.40
C THR A 46 15.39 12.96 -25.11
N MET A 47 14.60 14.03 -24.96
CA MET A 47 13.63 14.13 -23.88
C MET A 47 12.50 13.15 -24.18
N THR A 48 12.58 11.95 -23.61
CA THR A 48 11.44 11.03 -23.63
C THR A 48 10.40 11.53 -22.61
N PRO A 49 9.14 11.78 -23.01
CA PRO A 49 8.15 12.32 -22.11
C PRO A 49 7.72 11.26 -21.09
N VAL A 50 8.24 11.35 -19.87
CA VAL A 50 7.89 10.48 -18.72
C VAL A 50 6.49 10.77 -18.16
N LEU A 51 5.83 11.86 -18.58
CA LEU A 51 4.55 12.29 -18.01
C LEU A 51 3.38 11.30 -18.21
N ARG A 52 3.43 10.43 -19.23
CA ARG A 52 2.28 9.57 -19.57
C ARG A 52 1.96 8.54 -18.49
N VAL A 53 2.98 8.00 -17.82
CA VAL A 53 2.79 6.95 -16.80
C VAL A 53 2.30 7.55 -15.49
N SER A 54 2.72 8.77 -15.15
CA SER A 54 2.37 9.41 -13.88
C SER A 54 0.88 9.77 -13.78
N TYR A 55 0.22 10.21 -14.86
CA TYR A 55 -1.20 10.59 -14.78
C TYR A 55 -2.13 9.38 -14.56
N GLU A 56 -1.78 8.22 -15.11
CA GLU A 56 -2.59 7.01 -14.90
C GLU A 56 -2.40 6.47 -13.48
N ILE A 57 -1.19 6.54 -12.93
CA ILE A 57 -0.92 6.14 -11.54
C ILE A 57 -1.61 7.09 -10.54
N LEU A 58 -1.71 8.38 -10.87
CA LEU A 58 -2.32 9.46 -10.09
C LEU A 58 -3.85 9.53 -10.28
N GLN A 59 -4.56 8.41 -10.22
CA GLN A 59 -6.01 8.44 -10.14
C GLN A 59 -6.47 9.02 -8.80
N GLY A 60 -7.47 9.91 -8.83
CA GLY A 60 -7.95 10.65 -7.65
C GLY A 60 -8.37 9.78 -6.47
N TRP A 61 -8.85 8.55 -6.72
CA TRP A 61 -9.23 7.62 -5.65
C TRP A 61 -8.03 7.13 -4.82
N ASN A 62 -6.82 7.03 -5.39
CA ASN A 62 -5.61 6.66 -4.64
C ASN A 62 -5.21 7.76 -3.65
N LEU A 63 -5.29 9.02 -4.09
CA LEU A 63 -5.07 10.19 -3.24
C LEU A 63 -6.15 10.31 -2.15
N ALA A 64 -7.41 10.06 -2.50
CA ALA A 64 -8.50 10.02 -1.53
C ALA A 64 -8.27 8.95 -0.46
N LEU A 65 -7.81 7.74 -0.83
CA LEU A 65 -7.46 6.69 0.11
C LEU A 65 -6.29 7.08 1.01
N LEU A 66 -5.21 7.64 0.47
CA LEU A 66 -4.09 8.11 1.29
C LEU A 66 -4.52 9.24 2.24
N GLY A 67 -5.34 10.18 1.76
CA GLY A 67 -5.93 11.22 2.59
C GLY A 67 -6.79 10.65 3.71
N LEU A 68 -7.59 9.62 3.42
CA LEU A 68 -8.37 8.88 4.42
C LEU A 68 -7.47 8.21 5.46
N MET A 69 -6.37 7.57 5.06
CA MET A 69 -5.43 6.96 6.04
C MET A 69 -4.82 8.02 6.95
N LEU A 70 -4.39 9.14 6.38
CA LEU A 70 -3.77 10.23 7.13
C LEU A 70 -4.78 10.84 8.10
N LEU A 71 -6.02 11.04 7.65
CA LEU A 71 -7.13 11.48 8.48
C LEU A 71 -7.38 10.50 9.63
N LEU A 72 -7.43 9.19 9.37
CA LEU A 72 -7.58 8.18 10.42
C LEU A 72 -6.44 8.27 11.44
N ILE A 73 -5.18 8.39 11.00
CA ILE A 73 -4.03 8.51 11.92
C ILE A 73 -4.17 9.76 12.79
N VAL A 74 -4.52 10.91 12.20
CA VAL A 74 -4.68 12.18 12.92
C VAL A 74 -5.84 12.13 13.91
N LEU A 75 -7.00 11.58 13.51
CA LEU A 75 -8.17 11.42 14.37
C LEU A 75 -7.86 10.51 15.56
N ASN A 76 -7.22 9.36 15.33
CA ASN A 76 -6.81 8.46 16.41
C ASN A 76 -5.81 9.13 17.37
N LYS A 77 -4.85 9.91 16.85
CA LYS A 77 -3.90 10.69 17.67
C LYS A 77 -4.61 11.76 18.52
N GLN A 78 -5.61 12.45 17.97
CA GLN A 78 -6.34 13.51 18.68
C GLN A 78 -7.28 12.95 19.76
N LEU A 79 -7.99 11.86 19.46
CA LEU A 79 -8.91 11.24 20.41
C LEU A 79 -8.19 10.54 21.56
N TYR A 80 -7.00 9.96 21.30
CA TYR A 80 -6.29 9.11 22.26
C TYR A 80 -4.76 9.37 22.28
N PRO A 81 -4.32 10.60 22.62
CA PRO A 81 -2.91 11.00 22.49
C PRO A 81 -1.97 10.23 23.42
N ARG A 82 -2.44 9.83 24.62
CA ARG A 82 -1.66 9.06 25.59
C ARG A 82 -1.41 7.64 25.08
N GLN A 83 -2.47 6.97 24.62
CA GLN A 83 -2.42 5.61 24.11
C GLN A 83 -1.56 5.51 22.84
N PHE A 84 -1.67 6.50 21.94
CA PHE A 84 -0.84 6.57 20.73
C PHE A 84 0.66 6.65 21.06
N ARG A 85 1.04 7.50 22.02
CA ARG A 85 2.45 7.63 22.43
C ARG A 85 2.98 6.37 23.10
N GLN A 86 2.15 5.72 23.91
CA GLN A 86 2.46 4.45 24.54
C GLN A 86 2.68 3.34 23.51
N MET A 87 1.84 3.24 22.47
CA MET A 87 2.01 2.27 21.38
C MET A 87 3.34 2.44 20.64
N LEU A 88 3.74 3.68 20.38
CA LEU A 88 5.02 4.00 19.72
C LEU A 88 6.24 3.69 20.59
N SER A 89 6.09 3.63 21.93
CA SER A 89 7.18 3.26 22.84
C SER A 89 7.39 1.76 23.04
N VAL A 90 6.45 0.91 22.60
CA VAL A 90 6.55 -0.56 22.75
C VAL A 90 7.80 -1.16 22.10
N PRO A 91 8.24 -0.73 20.90
CA PRO A 91 9.50 -1.20 20.33
C PRO A 91 10.74 -0.85 21.16
N GLY A 92 10.62 0.07 22.13
CA GLY A 92 11.70 0.52 23.01
C GLY A 92 11.96 -0.36 24.23
N GLY A 93 11.12 -1.37 24.53
CA GLY A 93 11.42 -2.39 25.54
C GLY A 93 10.22 -2.97 26.30
N VAL A 94 10.44 -4.16 26.87
CA VAL A 94 9.45 -4.99 27.62
C VAL A 94 8.76 -4.28 28.79
N SER A 95 9.39 -3.27 29.39
CA SER A 95 8.80 -2.49 30.48
C SER A 95 7.60 -1.68 30.00
N HIS A 96 7.68 -1.13 28.78
CA HIS A 96 6.59 -0.37 28.19
C HIS A 96 5.42 -1.30 27.83
N THR A 97 5.67 -2.50 27.29
CA THR A 97 4.62 -3.50 27.03
C THR A 97 3.80 -3.81 28.28
N ASN A 98 4.46 -3.98 29.44
CA ASN A 98 3.79 -4.23 30.72
C ASN A 98 2.98 -3.04 31.24
N GLN A 99 3.45 -1.81 31.04
CA GLN A 99 2.69 -0.61 31.39
C GLN A 99 1.43 -0.49 30.53
N LEU A 100 1.54 -0.75 29.22
CA LEU A 100 0.39 -0.74 28.32
C LEU A 100 -0.64 -1.78 28.73
N LEU A 101 -0.24 -3.04 28.93
CA LEU A 101 -1.17 -4.13 29.27
C LEU A 101 -1.90 -3.90 30.60
N ARG A 102 -1.24 -3.22 31.56
CA ARG A 102 -1.81 -2.93 32.89
C ARG A 102 -2.79 -1.76 32.86
N GLU A 103 -2.54 -0.76 32.03
CA GLU A 103 -3.39 0.43 31.93
C GLU A 103 -4.54 0.25 30.94
N TRP A 104 -4.38 -0.61 29.93
CA TRP A 104 -5.34 -0.70 28.82
C TRP A 104 -5.17 -2.01 28.03
N ASN A 105 -6.28 -2.67 27.66
CA ASN A 105 -6.22 -3.82 26.76
C ASN A 105 -6.28 -3.34 25.29
N PRO A 106 -5.15 -3.34 24.55
CA PRO A 106 -5.12 -2.84 23.19
C PRO A 106 -5.89 -3.70 22.21
N VAL A 107 -6.01 -4.99 22.48
CA VAL A 107 -6.61 -5.96 21.57
C VAL A 107 -8.11 -5.70 21.39
N ARG A 108 -8.78 -5.17 22.42
CA ARG A 108 -10.25 -5.02 22.43
C ARG A 108 -10.75 -3.62 22.06
N SER A 109 -9.86 -2.74 21.64
CA SER A 109 -10.18 -1.31 21.54
C SER A 109 -10.43 -0.86 20.10
N PHE A 110 -11.32 0.12 19.92
CA PHE A 110 -11.66 0.68 18.60
C PHE A 110 -10.43 1.21 17.84
N LEU A 111 -9.46 1.76 18.57
CA LEU A 111 -8.15 2.18 18.04
C LEU A 111 -7.44 1.05 17.29
N CYS A 112 -7.51 -0.18 17.82
CA CYS A 112 -6.86 -1.33 17.21
C CYS A 112 -7.47 -1.67 15.86
N VAL A 113 -8.80 -1.71 15.81
CA VAL A 113 -9.53 -1.96 14.57
C VAL A 113 -9.22 -0.88 13.54
N SER A 114 -9.26 0.41 13.93
CA SER A 114 -9.01 1.53 13.03
C SER A 114 -7.61 1.48 12.39
N PHE A 115 -6.56 1.27 13.19
CA PHE A 115 -5.19 1.17 12.68
C PHE A 115 -4.95 -0.11 11.87
N THR A 116 -5.59 -1.23 12.24
CA THR A 116 -5.48 -2.48 11.48
C THR A 116 -6.11 -2.33 10.10
N VAL A 117 -7.29 -1.72 10.01
CA VAL A 117 -7.95 -1.42 8.73
C VAL A 117 -7.08 -0.47 7.90
N GLY A 118 -6.54 0.59 8.51
CA GLY A 118 -5.61 1.49 7.81
C GLY A 118 -4.36 0.78 7.29
N TYR A 119 -3.80 -0.14 8.07
CA TYR A 119 -2.64 -0.93 7.69
C TYR A 119 -2.94 -1.86 6.51
N ILE A 120 -4.09 -2.56 6.53
CA ILE A 120 -4.53 -3.44 5.44
C ILE A 120 -4.64 -2.65 4.13
N LEU A 121 -5.33 -1.51 4.17
CA LEU A 121 -5.56 -0.68 2.99
C LEU A 121 -4.25 -0.08 2.45
N LEU A 122 -3.36 0.39 3.32
CA LEU A 122 -2.07 0.94 2.91
C LEU A 122 -1.15 -0.13 2.29
N MET A 123 -1.11 -1.33 2.89
CA MET A 123 -0.32 -2.45 2.37
C MET A 123 -0.83 -2.91 1.00
N ALA A 124 -2.16 -3.03 0.84
CA ALA A 124 -2.76 -3.38 -0.44
C ALA A 124 -2.43 -2.33 -1.51
N LEU A 125 -2.48 -1.04 -1.16
CA LEU A 125 -2.14 0.05 -2.07
C LEU A 125 -0.64 0.03 -2.45
N PHE A 126 0.24 -0.18 -1.48
CA PHE A 126 1.68 -0.32 -1.73
C PHE A 126 1.99 -1.48 -2.69
N VAL A 127 1.40 -2.65 -2.46
CA VAL A 127 1.59 -3.83 -3.33
C VAL A 127 1.07 -3.54 -4.74
N GLN A 128 -0.14 -2.98 -4.86
CA GLN A 128 -0.71 -2.64 -6.16
C GLN A 128 0.20 -1.69 -6.96
N LYS A 129 0.67 -0.60 -6.32
CA LYS A 129 1.53 0.39 -6.98
C LYS A 129 2.90 -0.18 -7.31
N SER A 130 3.45 -1.04 -6.46
CA SER A 130 4.69 -1.77 -6.76
C SER A 130 4.52 -2.66 -8.00
N CYS A 131 3.40 -3.38 -8.13
CA CYS A 131 3.11 -4.22 -9.30
C CYS A 131 3.00 -3.40 -10.59
N VAL A 132 2.33 -2.24 -10.56
CA VAL A 132 2.20 -1.35 -11.72
C VAL A 132 3.59 -0.87 -12.19
N VAL A 133 4.43 -0.41 -11.27
CA VAL A 133 5.77 0.11 -11.60
C VAL A 133 6.72 -0.99 -12.08
N LEU A 134 6.57 -2.22 -11.59
CA LEU A 134 7.46 -3.33 -11.98
C LEU A 134 7.09 -3.94 -13.34
N SER A 135 5.79 -4.11 -13.59
CA SER A 135 5.26 -4.69 -14.84
C SER A 135 5.16 -3.69 -15.99
N HIS A 136 5.12 -2.38 -15.72
CA HIS A 136 4.77 -1.33 -16.68
C HIS A 136 3.35 -1.44 -17.29
N ASP A 137 2.54 -2.42 -16.85
CA ASP A 137 1.18 -2.67 -17.33
C ASP A 137 0.15 -1.95 -16.46
N VAL A 138 -0.08 -0.68 -16.75
CA VAL A 138 -1.01 0.14 -15.95
C VAL A 138 -2.46 -0.35 -16.08
N ALA A 139 -2.89 -0.74 -17.27
CA ALA A 139 -4.26 -1.17 -17.55
C ALA A 139 -4.69 -2.40 -16.73
N ARG A 140 -3.76 -3.33 -16.46
CA ARG A 140 -4.06 -4.59 -15.76
C ARG A 140 -4.10 -4.42 -14.24
N TYR A 141 -3.19 -3.64 -13.67
CA TYR A 141 -2.97 -3.61 -12.23
C TYR A 141 -3.55 -2.38 -11.53
N ASN A 142 -3.92 -1.32 -12.26
CA ASN A 142 -4.41 -0.06 -11.68
C ASN A 142 -5.94 -0.02 -11.46
N GLY A 143 -6.63 -1.15 -11.56
CA GLY A 143 -8.08 -1.24 -11.37
C GLY A 143 -8.52 -1.31 -9.90
N TRP A 144 -9.70 -0.76 -9.60
CA TRP A 144 -10.34 -0.84 -8.28
C TRP A 144 -10.60 -2.29 -7.83
N ASN A 145 -10.94 -3.18 -8.76
CA ASN A 145 -11.15 -4.60 -8.48
C ASN A 145 -9.87 -5.30 -7.99
N VAL A 146 -8.72 -4.94 -8.57
CA VAL A 146 -7.41 -5.46 -8.15
C VAL A 146 -7.08 -4.97 -6.75
N PHE A 147 -7.32 -3.69 -6.47
CA PHE A 147 -7.16 -3.12 -5.13
C PHE A 147 -8.00 -3.86 -4.08
N MET A 148 -9.30 -4.07 -4.34
CA MET A 148 -10.19 -4.80 -3.43
C MET A 148 -9.74 -6.25 -3.21
N THR A 149 -9.27 -6.92 -4.27
CA THR A 149 -8.74 -8.29 -4.17
C THR A 149 -7.49 -8.34 -3.30
N LEU A 150 -6.57 -7.38 -3.47
CA LEU A 150 -5.39 -7.25 -2.62
C LEU A 150 -5.75 -6.91 -1.17
N CYS A 151 -6.75 -6.05 -0.94
CA CYS A 151 -7.26 -5.77 0.40
C CYS A 151 -7.79 -7.04 1.06
N ALA A 152 -8.59 -7.84 0.35
CA ALA A 152 -9.11 -9.11 0.86
C ALA A 152 -7.99 -10.10 1.18
N PHE A 153 -6.95 -10.17 0.33
CA PHE A 153 -5.78 -11.01 0.56
C PHE A 153 -5.02 -10.60 1.83
N VAL A 154 -4.73 -9.31 1.99
CA VAL A 154 -4.03 -8.78 3.18
C VAL A 154 -4.91 -8.88 4.43
N ALA A 155 -6.21 -8.66 4.33
CA ALA A 155 -7.15 -8.87 5.43
C ALA A 155 -7.20 -10.33 5.87
N GLY A 156 -7.27 -11.26 4.91
CA GLY A 156 -7.22 -12.70 5.16
C GLY A 156 -5.90 -13.11 5.85
N TRP A 157 -4.77 -12.56 5.41
CA TRP A 157 -3.48 -12.75 6.05
C TRP A 157 -3.47 -12.32 7.53
N VAL A 158 -3.95 -11.11 7.82
CA VAL A 158 -4.02 -10.57 9.18
C VAL A 158 -4.98 -11.38 10.05
N LEU A 159 -6.15 -11.75 9.50
CA LEU A 159 -7.17 -12.54 10.20
C LEU A 159 -6.66 -13.94 10.53
N LEU A 160 -6.01 -14.61 9.58
CA LEU A 160 -5.43 -15.93 9.77
C LEU A 160 -4.40 -15.91 10.92
N ARG A 161 -3.55 -14.89 10.95
CA ARG A 161 -2.57 -14.68 12.04
C ARG A 161 -3.25 -14.41 13.39
N TYR A 162 -4.35 -13.67 13.41
CA TYR A 162 -5.12 -13.46 14.64
C TYR A 162 -5.74 -14.77 15.15
N LEU A 163 -6.31 -15.57 14.24
CA LEU A 163 -6.88 -16.87 14.56
C LEU A 163 -5.82 -17.82 15.11
N THR A 164 -4.64 -17.92 14.49
CA THR A 164 -3.58 -18.82 14.97
C THR A 164 -3.14 -18.49 16.39
N LEU A 165 -3.00 -17.21 16.73
CA LEU A 165 -2.69 -16.79 18.10
C LEU A 165 -3.79 -17.18 19.10
N HIS A 166 -5.06 -17.04 18.70
CA HIS A 166 -6.18 -17.43 19.56
C HIS A 166 -6.30 -18.96 19.72
N PHE A 167 -5.98 -19.73 18.68
CA PHE A 167 -5.91 -21.20 18.76
C PHE A 167 -4.81 -21.66 19.72
N VAL A 168 -3.63 -21.03 19.67
CA VAL A 168 -2.54 -21.33 20.61
C VAL A 168 -2.94 -20.99 22.04
N ASN A 169 -3.58 -19.83 22.24
CA ASN A 169 -4.09 -19.44 23.55
C ASN A 169 -5.05 -20.49 24.12
N TRP A 170 -5.98 -20.98 23.30
CA TRP A 170 -6.94 -22.00 23.72
C TRP A 170 -6.28 -23.35 24.05
N LEU A 171 -5.24 -23.74 23.32
CA LEU A 171 -4.57 -25.04 23.50
C LEU A 171 -3.66 -25.07 24.75
N PHE A 172 -3.00 -23.96 25.09
CA PHE A 172 -2.00 -23.90 26.16
C PHE A 172 -2.43 -23.05 27.37
N ASP A 173 -3.59 -22.41 27.33
CA ASP A 173 -4.12 -21.46 28.33
C ASP A 173 -3.12 -20.36 28.73
N THR A 174 -2.33 -19.89 27.76
CA THR A 174 -1.26 -18.89 27.93
C THR A 174 -1.74 -17.47 27.60
N ARG A 175 -2.87 -17.07 28.19
CA ARG A 175 -3.57 -15.79 27.90
C ARG A 175 -2.66 -14.57 28.01
N ASP A 176 -1.89 -14.47 29.09
CA ASP A 176 -1.01 -13.34 29.35
C ASP A 176 0.12 -13.22 28.30
N THR A 177 0.64 -14.35 27.82
CA THR A 177 1.72 -14.37 26.82
C THR A 177 1.19 -13.98 25.44
N VAL A 178 0.00 -14.48 25.08
CA VAL A 178 -0.63 -14.16 23.80
C VAL A 178 -1.05 -12.69 23.73
N ASP A 179 -1.58 -12.13 24.81
CA ASP A 179 -1.98 -10.72 24.86
C ASP A 179 -0.77 -9.77 24.73
N ARG A 180 0.38 -10.11 25.36
CA ARG A 180 1.64 -9.37 25.16
C ARG A 180 2.11 -9.43 23.71
N GLN A 181 2.08 -10.61 23.09
CA GLN A 181 2.51 -10.78 21.72
C GLN A 181 1.59 -10.04 20.73
N MET A 182 0.27 -10.08 20.94
CA MET A 182 -0.70 -9.31 20.15
C MET A 182 -0.44 -7.81 20.26
N THR A 183 -0.13 -7.33 21.46
CA THR A 183 0.20 -5.92 21.72
C THR A 183 1.44 -5.47 20.94
N VAL A 184 2.52 -6.24 20.99
CA VAL A 184 3.74 -5.95 20.21
C VAL A 184 3.44 -5.92 18.71
N GLN A 185 2.73 -6.92 18.21
CA GLN A 185 2.40 -7.01 16.79
C GLN A 185 1.57 -5.81 16.33
N PHE A 186 0.62 -5.39 17.14
CA PHE A 186 -0.21 -4.23 16.86
C PHE A 186 0.63 -2.94 16.86
N SER A 187 1.46 -2.72 17.88
CA SER A 187 2.35 -1.54 17.95
C SER A 187 3.31 -1.44 16.78
N VAL A 188 3.93 -2.55 16.36
CA VAL A 188 4.80 -2.52 15.17
C VAL A 188 3.99 -2.25 13.90
N SER A 189 2.74 -2.70 13.82
CA SER A 189 1.86 -2.39 12.68
C SER A 189 1.53 -0.90 12.58
N VAL A 190 1.28 -0.23 13.72
CA VAL A 190 1.10 1.23 13.78
C VAL A 190 2.37 1.96 13.33
N PHE A 191 3.53 1.54 13.82
CA PHE A 191 4.81 2.13 13.40
C PHE A 191 5.09 1.93 11.90
N THR A 192 4.79 0.72 11.39
CA THR A 192 4.93 0.40 9.96
C THR A 192 4.00 1.26 9.12
N LEU A 193 2.74 1.43 9.54
CA LEU A 193 1.76 2.29 8.87
C LEU A 193 2.30 3.72 8.76
N MET A 194 2.80 4.29 9.85
CA MET A 194 3.29 5.67 9.90
C MET A 194 4.50 5.89 8.98
N LEU A 195 5.43 4.93 8.90
CA LEU A 195 6.57 4.98 7.99
C LEU A 195 6.18 4.75 6.52
N MET A 196 5.17 3.91 6.27
CA MET A 196 4.76 3.56 4.91
C MET A 196 3.99 4.67 4.20
N VAL A 197 3.20 5.48 4.92
CA VAL A 197 2.42 6.57 4.32
C VAL A 197 3.28 7.50 3.44
N PRO A 198 4.39 8.09 3.91
CA PRO A 198 5.22 8.95 3.07
C PRO A 198 5.89 8.20 1.91
N ILE A 199 6.26 6.94 2.09
CA ILE A 199 6.88 6.13 1.03
C ILE A 199 5.89 5.88 -0.10
N VAL A 200 4.65 5.50 0.24
CA VAL A 200 3.58 5.27 -0.74
C VAL A 200 3.20 6.57 -1.45
N LEU A 201 3.16 7.69 -0.73
CA LEU A 201 2.95 9.01 -1.33
C LEU A 201 4.03 9.31 -2.38
N LEU A 202 5.31 9.14 -2.02
CA LEU A 202 6.43 9.35 -2.95
C LEU A 202 6.37 8.39 -4.15
N LEU A 203 5.97 7.14 -3.95
CA LEU A 203 5.82 6.15 -5.01
C LEU A 203 4.72 6.54 -6.02
N ILE A 204 3.64 7.16 -5.56
CA ILE A 204 2.56 7.63 -6.45
C ILE A 204 2.99 8.84 -7.27
N TYR A 205 3.69 9.81 -6.66
CA TYR A 205 4.14 11.01 -7.36
C TYR A 205 5.35 10.75 -8.27
N ASN A 206 6.27 9.88 -7.84
CA ASN A 206 7.48 9.52 -8.55
C ASN A 206 7.58 7.99 -8.64
N PRO A 207 6.98 7.37 -9.67
CA PRO A 207 6.95 5.92 -9.85
C PRO A 207 8.33 5.36 -10.22
N THR A 208 9.23 5.31 -9.23
CA THR A 208 10.59 4.80 -9.39
C THR A 208 10.77 3.52 -8.59
N ARG A 209 11.60 2.62 -9.12
CA ARG A 209 11.94 1.36 -8.45
C ARG A 209 12.64 1.58 -7.11
N TYR A 210 13.34 2.71 -6.94
CA TYR A 210 14.03 3.06 -5.69
C TYR A 210 13.07 3.10 -4.49
N PHE A 211 11.89 3.72 -4.62
CA PHE A 211 10.92 3.78 -3.53
C PHE A 211 10.29 2.42 -3.20
N ILE A 212 10.21 1.50 -4.17
CA ILE A 212 9.79 0.12 -3.92
C ILE A 212 10.81 -0.60 -3.05
N TRP A 213 12.10 -0.49 -3.38
CA TRP A 213 13.17 -1.11 -2.59
C TRP A 213 13.25 -0.55 -1.17
N ILE A 214 13.09 0.77 -1.01
CA ILE A 214 13.02 1.41 0.30
C ILE A 214 11.82 0.89 1.10
N GLY A 215 10.64 0.82 0.47
CA GLY A 215 9.45 0.24 1.10
C GLY A 215 9.67 -1.20 1.53
N LEU A 216 10.21 -2.04 0.64
CA LEU A 216 10.49 -3.44 0.94
C LEU A 216 11.50 -3.59 2.08
N ALA A 217 12.54 -2.74 2.14
CA ALA A 217 13.49 -2.71 3.24
C ALA A 217 12.83 -2.36 4.58
N VAL A 218 11.92 -1.37 4.59
CA VAL A 218 11.16 -0.99 5.79
C VAL A 218 10.24 -2.14 6.23
N LEU A 219 9.59 -2.84 5.30
CA LEU A 219 8.76 -4.00 5.62
C LEU A 219 9.59 -5.17 6.17
N ALA A 220 10.75 -5.44 5.58
CA ALA A 220 11.67 -6.47 6.05
C ALA A 220 12.17 -6.15 7.47
N LEU A 221 12.55 -4.89 7.71
CA LEU A 221 12.97 -4.43 9.04
C LEU A 221 11.82 -4.54 10.04
N ALA A 222 10.60 -4.13 9.68
CA ALA A 222 9.44 -4.26 10.54
C ALA A 222 9.12 -5.73 10.87
N ALA A 223 9.23 -6.63 9.90
CA ALA A 223 9.07 -8.07 10.12
C ALA A 223 10.14 -8.63 11.06
N PHE A 224 11.40 -8.21 10.89
CA PHE A 224 12.50 -8.59 11.76
C PHE A 224 12.29 -8.10 13.20
N VAL A 225 11.91 -6.84 13.38
CA VAL A 225 11.60 -6.26 14.70
C VAL A 225 10.44 -7.00 15.37
N ARG A 226 9.38 -7.35 14.62
CA ARG A 226 8.26 -8.16 15.15
C ARG A 226 8.74 -9.51 15.68
N LEU A 227 9.62 -10.18 14.93
CA LEU A 227 10.15 -11.49 15.30
C LEU A 227 11.01 -11.40 16.56
N VAL A 228 11.93 -10.43 16.62
CA VAL A 228 12.81 -10.22 17.78
C VAL A 228 12.01 -9.87 19.04
N LEU A 229 11.09 -8.90 18.95
CA LEU A 229 10.27 -8.52 20.10
C LEU A 229 9.31 -9.63 20.51
N GLY A 230 8.75 -10.37 19.56
CA GLY A 230 7.96 -11.57 19.82
C GLY A 230 8.73 -12.57 20.67
N ILE A 231 9.97 -12.91 20.29
CA ILE A 231 10.84 -13.80 21.06
C ILE A 231 11.05 -13.28 22.48
N ILE A 232 11.38 -11.99 22.63
CA ILE A 232 11.69 -11.40 23.92
C ILE A 232 10.48 -11.48 24.86
N GLU A 233 9.29 -11.12 24.39
CA GLU A 233 8.06 -11.16 25.21
C GLU A 233 7.66 -12.59 25.60
N THR A 234 7.80 -13.57 24.69
CA THR A 234 7.49 -14.97 25.00
C THR A 234 8.44 -15.54 26.07
N ARG A 235 9.71 -15.13 26.04
CA ARG A 235 10.74 -15.56 27.01
C ARG A 235 10.49 -15.03 28.43
N VAL A 236 9.90 -13.84 28.55
CA VAL A 236 9.62 -13.22 29.86
C VAL A 236 8.45 -13.91 30.59
N SER A 237 7.58 -14.62 29.87
CA SER A 237 6.29 -15.09 30.42
C SER A 237 6.24 -16.57 30.84
N THR A 238 7.21 -17.42 30.50
CA THR A 238 7.10 -18.89 30.71
C THR A 238 8.28 -19.51 31.45
N LYS A 239 7.98 -20.36 32.46
CA LYS A 239 8.94 -21.21 33.21
C LYS A 239 9.19 -22.59 32.56
N ILE A 240 8.34 -22.99 31.61
CA ILE A 240 8.55 -24.16 30.74
C ILE A 240 9.50 -23.73 29.61
N SER A 241 10.26 -24.66 29.02
CA SER A 241 11.17 -24.40 27.88
C SER A 241 10.46 -23.58 26.79
N ALA A 242 10.60 -22.25 26.87
CA ALA A 242 9.99 -21.27 25.97
C ALA A 242 10.37 -21.53 24.50
N PHE A 243 11.43 -22.32 24.30
CA PHE A 243 11.90 -22.80 23.01
C PHE A 243 10.89 -23.70 22.30
N TYR A 244 10.18 -24.59 23.02
CA TYR A 244 9.21 -25.50 22.40
C TYR A 244 7.95 -24.78 21.92
N ILE A 245 7.44 -23.86 22.74
CA ILE A 245 6.30 -23.01 22.38
C ILE A 245 6.70 -22.06 21.24
N PHE A 246 7.90 -21.48 21.28
CA PHE A 246 8.42 -20.61 20.23
C PHE A 246 8.60 -21.31 18.88
N LEU A 247 9.20 -22.51 18.86
CA LEU A 247 9.34 -23.31 17.63
C LEU A 247 7.97 -23.66 17.06
N TYR A 248 7.00 -24.00 17.92
CA TYR A 248 5.63 -24.29 17.52
C TYR A 248 4.92 -23.05 16.97
N LEU A 249 5.10 -21.87 17.58
CA LEU A 249 4.53 -20.60 17.14
C LEU A 249 5.14 -20.12 15.82
N CYS A 250 6.46 -20.20 15.65
CA CYS A 250 7.11 -19.86 14.38
C CYS A 250 6.72 -20.85 13.27
N ALA A 251 6.59 -22.15 13.56
CA ALA A 251 6.03 -23.10 12.61
C ALA A 251 4.58 -22.75 12.25
N LEU A 252 3.78 -22.30 13.23
CA LEU A 252 2.40 -21.86 13.04
C LEU A 252 2.27 -20.45 12.43
N GLU A 253 3.34 -19.65 12.40
CA GLU A 253 3.41 -18.33 11.75
C GLU A 253 3.94 -18.46 10.31
N ILE A 254 4.83 -19.42 10.04
CA ILE A 254 5.34 -19.72 8.69
C ILE A 254 4.35 -20.60 7.90
N ALA A 255 3.64 -21.53 8.56
CA ALA A 255 2.61 -22.36 7.92
C ALA A 255 1.52 -21.55 7.19
N PRO A 256 0.92 -20.49 7.76
CA PRO A 256 -0.03 -19.68 7.04
C PRO A 256 0.60 -18.93 5.87
N VAL A 257 1.88 -18.49 5.95
CA VAL A 257 2.58 -17.89 4.78
C VAL A 257 2.61 -18.90 3.64
N ALA A 258 2.98 -20.14 3.95
CA ALA A 258 3.07 -21.21 2.96
C ALA A 258 1.71 -21.52 2.31
N THR A 259 0.61 -21.55 3.08
CA THR A 259 -0.73 -21.79 2.53
C THR A 259 -1.22 -20.62 1.68
N LEU A 260 -0.95 -19.38 2.08
CA LEU A 260 -1.39 -18.20 1.33
C LEU A 260 -0.59 -17.98 0.05
N VAL A 261 0.72 -18.24 0.08
CA VAL A 261 1.57 -18.20 -1.13
C VAL A 261 1.16 -19.27 -2.14
N THR A 262 0.92 -20.51 -1.68
CA THR A 262 0.48 -21.59 -2.57
C THR A 262 -0.91 -21.34 -3.14
N ALA A 263 -1.84 -20.80 -2.35
CA ALA A 263 -3.17 -20.40 -2.83
C ALA A 263 -3.10 -19.23 -3.83
N GLY A 264 -2.29 -18.20 -3.56
CA GLY A 264 -2.09 -17.07 -4.45
C GLY A 264 -1.46 -17.48 -5.80
N LEU A 265 -0.46 -18.37 -5.77
CA LEU A 265 0.15 -18.92 -6.99
C LEU A 265 -0.84 -19.76 -7.80
N ARG A 266 -1.69 -20.55 -7.15
CA ARG A 266 -2.78 -21.30 -7.82
C ARG A 266 -3.81 -20.36 -8.46
N TYR A 267 -4.17 -19.28 -7.78
CA TYR A 267 -5.08 -18.27 -8.34
C TYR A 267 -4.48 -17.58 -9.58
N PHE A 268 -3.20 -17.21 -9.54
CA PHE A 268 -2.51 -16.61 -10.68
C PHE A 268 -2.34 -17.57 -11.87
N THR A 269 -2.13 -18.86 -11.62
CA THR A 269 -1.95 -19.87 -12.68
C THR A 269 -3.26 -20.35 -13.30
N HIS A 270 -4.36 -20.40 -12.54
CA HIS A 270 -5.69 -20.68 -13.11
C HIS A 270 -6.40 -19.44 -13.68
N GLY A 271 -5.98 -18.23 -13.31
CA GLY A 271 -6.50 -16.96 -13.82
C GLY A 271 -5.98 -16.54 -15.21
N SER A 272 -5.11 -17.32 -15.85
CA SER A 272 -4.62 -17.11 -17.22
C SER A 272 -5.41 -17.89 -18.29
N VAL A 273 -6.56 -18.47 -17.92
CA VAL A 273 -7.50 -19.10 -18.86
C VAL A 273 -8.82 -18.33 -18.84
N PHE A 274 -8.76 -17.03 -19.14
CA PHE A 274 -9.88 -16.24 -19.65
C PHE A 274 -9.31 -15.11 -20.51
#